data_AF-A0A843XBP5-F1
#
_entry.id   AF-A0A843XBP5-F1
#
_cell.length_a   1.000
_cell.length_b   1.000
_cell.length_c   1.000
_cell.angle_alpha   90.00
_cell.angle_beta   90.00
_cell.angle_gamma   90.00
#
_symmetry.space_group_name_H-M   'P 1'
#
loop_
_entity.id
_entity.type
_entity.pdbx_description
1 polymer ?
#
loop_
_entity_poly.entity_id
_entity_poly.type
_entity_poly.pdbx_seq_one_letter_code
_entity_poly.pdbx_strand_id
1 'polypeptide(L)' 'MNFIRILSEDEEAFDVLYCIAFVMMDAQWLALRASYMQFNEVLHATRTQLERELLLEDVRRIQDLPGYNLLYQQPLV' A
#
# COMPACT_ATOMS: atom_id res chain seq x y z
N MET A 1 -0.11 8.61 16.60
CA MET A 1 0.22 7.24 16.17
C MET A 1 -1.07 6.50 15.81
N ASN A 2 -1.67 6.83 14.65
CA ASN A 2 -2.94 6.23 14.22
C ASN A 2 -2.75 4.81 13.67
N PHE A 3 -1.64 4.58 12.96
CA PHE A 3 -1.25 3.29 12.38
C PHE A 3 -1.26 2.11 13.36
N ILE A 4 -0.56 2.21 14.50
CA ILE A 4 -0.48 1.11 15.48
C ILE A 4 -1.87 0.80 16.06
N ARG A 5 -2.71 1.82 16.23
CA ARG A 5 -4.08 1.63 16.68
C ARG A 5 -4.91 0.86 15.65
N ILE A 6 -4.83 1.24 14.37
CA ILE A 6 -5.52 0.55 13.28
C ILE A 6 -5.13 -0.93 13.22
N LEU A 7 -3.83 -1.23 13.35
CA LEU A 7 -3.35 -2.61 13.37
C LEU A 7 -3.74 -3.40 14.63
N SER A 8 -4.00 -2.72 15.75
CA SER A 8 -4.40 -3.38 17.00
C SER A 8 -5.90 -3.65 17.09
N GLU A 9 -6.71 -2.96 16.28
CA GLU A 9 -8.17 -3.08 16.29
C GLU A 9 -8.69 -4.22 15.41
N ASP A 10 -7.88 -4.70 14.46
CA ASP A 10 -8.25 -5.74 13.49
C ASP A 10 -7.05 -6.66 13.23
N GLU A 11 -7.20 -7.95 13.54
CA GLU A 11 -6.13 -8.95 13.39
C GLU A 11 -5.71 -9.15 11.92
N GLU A 12 -6.63 -8.93 10.96
CA GLU A 12 -6.35 -9.06 9.53
C GLU A 12 -5.81 -7.76 8.91
N ALA A 13 -5.76 -6.65 9.68
CA ALA A 13 -5.33 -5.35 9.19
C ALA A 13 -3.93 -5.38 8.57
N PHE A 14 -3.01 -6.15 9.16
CA PHE A 14 -1.66 -6.29 8.63
C PHE A 14 -1.63 -7.05 7.31
N ASP A 15 -2.40 -8.13 7.19
CA ASP A 15 -2.46 -8.95 5.98
C ASP A 15 -3.03 -8.14 4.81
N VAL A 16 -4.11 -7.37 5.07
CA VAL A 16 -4.70 -6.47 4.08
C VAL A 16 -3.71 -5.37 3.69
N LEU A 17 -3.01 -4.76 4.66
CA LEU A 17 -2.00 -3.74 4.39
C LEU A 17 -0.85 -4.29 3.54
N TYR A 18 -0.40 -5.51 3.80
CA TYR A 18 0.62 -6.18 3.00
C TYR A 18 0.15 -6.37 1.55
N CYS A 19 -1.08 -6.83 1.34
CA CYS A 19 -1.68 -6.93 0.01
C CYS A 19 -1.73 -5.57 -0.70
N ILE A 20 -2.16 -4.51 -0.01
CA ILE A 20 -2.17 -3.14 -0.58
C ILE A 20 -0.76 -2.73 -1.01
N ALA A 21 0.24 -2.91 -0.13
CA ALA A 21 1.61 -2.54 -0.41
C ALA A 21 2.17 -3.32 -1.62
N PHE A 22 1.85 -4.60 -1.74
CA PHE A 22 2.28 -5.44 -2.85
C PHE A 22 1.67 -4.99 -4.19
N VAL A 23 0.35 -4.79 -4.22
CA VAL A 23 -0.36 -4.30 -5.41
C VAL A 23 0.11 -2.90 -5.80
N MET A 24 0.35 -2.03 -4.82
CA MET A 24 0.90 -0.69 -5.05
C MET A 24 2.31 -0.74 -5.64
N MET A 25 3.15 -1.65 -5.15
CA MET A 25 4.50 -1.89 -5.70
C MET A 25 4.43 -2.32 -7.16
N ASP A 26 3.54 -3.25 -7.51
CA ASP A 26 3.35 -3.69 -8.89
C ASP A 26 2.84 -2.55 -9.80
N ALA A 27 1.86 -1.77 -9.34
CA ALA A 27 1.37 -0.60 -10.07
C ALA A 27 2.50 0.42 -10.34
N GLN A 28 3.35 0.68 -9.35
CA GLN A 28 4.50 1.58 -9.52
C GLN A 28 5.57 0.99 -10.43
N TRP A 29 5.82 -0.33 -10.36
CA TRP A 29 6.74 -1.03 -11.25
C TRP A 29 6.35 -0.84 -12.72
N LEU A 30 5.06 -1.06 -13.03
CA LEU A 30 4.50 -0.88 -14.37
C LEU A 30 4.52 0.59 -14.81
N ALA A 31 4.14 1.52 -13.92
CA ALA A 31 4.12 2.95 -14.22
C ALA A 31 5.51 3.50 -14.54
N LEU A 32 6.53 3.07 -13.80
CA LEU A 32 7.92 3.49 -13.99
C LEU A 32 8.62 2.74 -15.13
N ARG A 33 7.99 1.69 -15.69
CA ARG A 33 8.63 0.72 -16.60
C ARG A 33 9.95 0.22 -16.02
N ALA A 34 9.92 -0.07 -14.73
CA ALA A 34 11.11 -0.39 -13.98
C ALA A 34 11.74 -1.69 -14.49
N SER A 35 13.08 -1.69 -14.54
CA SER A 35 13.84 -2.92 -14.60
C SER A 35 14.23 -3.33 -13.19
N TYR A 36 14.82 -4.52 -13.06
CA TYR A 36 15.39 -4.99 -11.81
C TYR A 36 16.35 -3.97 -11.14
N MET A 37 17.10 -3.19 -11.94
CA MET A 37 18.02 -2.19 -11.41
C MET A 37 17.31 -1.07 -10.63
N GLN A 38 16.05 -0.79 -10.93
CA GLN A 38 15.24 0.22 -10.24
C GLN A 38 14.43 -0.36 -9.07
N PHE A 39 14.66 -1.60 -8.66
CA PHE A 39 13.88 -2.24 -7.59
C PHE A 39 13.83 -1.39 -6.30
N ASN A 40 14.98 -0.83 -5.89
CA ASN A 40 15.03 0.05 -4.72
C ASN A 40 14.26 1.36 -4.91
N GLU A 41 14.22 1.90 -6.12
CA GLU A 41 13.46 3.12 -6.43
C GLU A 41 11.96 2.85 -6.34
N VAL A 42 11.51 1.70 -6.87
CA VAL A 42 10.10 1.27 -6.76
C VAL A 42 9.72 1.05 -5.30
N LEU A 43 10.54 0.34 -4.52
CA LEU A 43 10.29 0.16 -3.09
C LEU A 43 10.22 1.49 -2.33
N HIS A 44 11.11 2.42 -2.64
CA HIS A 44 11.11 3.74 -2.02
C HIS A 44 9.85 4.53 -2.37
N ALA A 45 9.43 4.50 -3.63
CA ALA A 45 8.19 5.12 -4.08
C ALA A 45 6.96 4.48 -3.41
N THR A 46 6.96 3.16 -3.22
CA THR A 46 5.85 2.42 -2.62
C THR A 46 5.73 2.79 -1.16
N ARG A 47 6.86 2.75 -0.44
CA ARG A 47 6.94 3.20 0.95
C ARG A 47 6.47 4.64 1.12
N THR A 48 6.96 5.54 0.27
CA THR A 48 6.61 6.97 0.35
C THR A 48 5.10 7.18 0.16
N GLN A 49 4.48 6.47 -0.77
CA GLN A 49 3.04 6.56 -0.99
C GLN A 49 2.26 5.96 0.19
N LEU A 50 2.65 4.78 0.66
CA LEU A 50 1.98 4.12 1.78
C LEU A 50 2.07 4.94 3.08
N GLU A 51 3.24 5.52 3.37
CA GLU A 51 3.43 6.42 4.51
C GLU A 51 2.52 7.65 4.43
N ARG A 52 2.35 8.24 3.24
CA ARG A 52 1.43 9.38 3.04
C ARG A 52 -0.02 8.98 3.30
N GLU A 53 -0.46 7.84 2.79
CA GLU A 53 -1.83 7.35 3.00
C GLU A 53 -2.10 7.06 4.48
N LEU A 54 -1.14 6.44 5.18
CA LEU A 54 -1.25 6.15 6.63
C LEU A 54 -1.24 7.40 7.53
N LEU A 55 -0.76 8.54 7.03
CA LEU A 55 -0.75 9.82 7.73
C LEU A 55 -2.02 10.65 7.50
N LEU A 56 -2.90 10.24 6.59
CA LEU A 56 -4.16 10.94 6.36
C LEU A 56 -5.02 10.91 7.63
N GLU A 57 -5.55 12.08 8.01
CA GLU A 57 -6.31 12.25 9.26
C GLU A 57 -7.63 11.45 9.26
N ASP A 58 -8.17 11.17 8.08
CA ASP A 58 -9.44 10.46 7.90
C ASP A 58 -9.31 8.93 7.92
N VAL A 59 -8.09 8.39 7.92
CA VAL A 59 -7.89 6.93 7.92
C VAL A 59 -8.10 6.40 9.33
N ARG A 60 -9.18 5.64 9.52
CA ARG A 60 -9.51 5.01 10.82
C ARG A 60 -9.42 3.49 10.76
N ARG A 61 -9.45 2.92 9.57
CA ARG A 61 -9.28 1.50 9.28
C ARG A 61 -8.44 1.30 8.02
N ILE A 62 -7.92 0.09 7.81
CA ILE A 62 -7.15 -0.24 6.60
C ILE A 62 -7.99 -0.08 5.33
N GLN A 63 -9.30 -0.30 5.41
CA GLN A 63 -10.19 -0.14 4.25
C GLN A 63 -10.39 1.32 3.84
N ASP A 64 -10.06 2.28 4.70
CA ASP A 64 -10.13 3.72 4.39
C ASP A 64 -8.93 4.19 3.56
N LEU A 65 -7.88 3.37 3.42
CA LEU A 65 -6.71 3.71 2.62
C LEU A 65 -7.10 3.82 1.14
N PRO A 66 -6.69 4.88 0.42
CA PRO A 66 -6.90 4.98 -1.02
C PRO A 66 -6.39 3.75 -1.79
N GLY A 67 -5.26 3.17 -1.35
CA GLY A 67 -4.68 1.95 -1.88
C GLY A 67 -5.56 0.69 -1.72
N TYR A 68 -6.56 0.69 -0.84
CA TYR A 68 -7.52 -0.42 -0.72
C TYR A 68 -8.28 -0.67 -2.02
N ASN A 69 -8.55 0.38 -2.80
CA ASN A 69 -9.20 0.24 -4.11
C ASN A 69 -8.33 -0.54 -5.11
N LEU A 70 -7.01 -0.51 -4.95
CA LEU A 70 -6.09 -1.20 -5.86
C LEU A 70 -6.28 -2.72 -5.81
N LEU A 71 -6.71 -3.26 -4.65
CA LEU A 71 -7.00 -4.69 -4.47
C LEU A 71 -8.08 -5.21 -5.45
N TYR A 72 -8.97 -4.33 -5.92
CA TYR A 72 -10.04 -4.68 -6.85
C TYR A 72 -9.74 -4.27 -8.29
N GLN A 73 -8.62 -3.58 -8.54
CA GLN A 73 -8.29 -3.01 -9.85
C GLN A 73 -7.26 -3.81 -10.63
N GLN A 74 -6.63 -4.84 -10.04
CA GLN A 74 -5.72 -5.71 -10.78
C GLN A 74 -6.45 -6.95 -11.31
N PRO A 75 -6.44 -7.20 -12.64
CA PRO A 75 -6.72 -8.52 -13.15
C PRO A 75 -5.62 -9.44 -12.62
N LEU A 76 -6.01 -10.43 -11.83
CA LEU A 76 -5.18 -11.60 -11.55
C LEU A 76 -4.79 -12.18 -12.92
N VAL A 77 -3.52 -12.00 -13.30
CA VAL A 77 -2.93 -12.66 -14.47
C VAL A 77 -2.94 -14.16 -14.25
#